data_AF-A0A8D0E3T8-F1
#
_entry.id   AF-A0A8D0E3T8-F1
#
_cell.length_a   1.000
_cell.length_b   1.000
_cell.length_c   1.000
_cell.angle_alpha   90.00
_cell.angle_beta   90.00
_cell.angle_gamma   90.00
#
_symmetry.space_group_name_H-M   'P 1'
#
loop_
_entity.id
_entity.type
_entity.pdbx_description
1 polymer ?
#
loop_
_entity_poly.entity_id
_entity_poly.type
_entity_poly.pdbx_seq_one_letter_code
_entity_poly.pdbx_strand_id
1 'polypeptide(L)'
;MRSQLCGPARLGASWLACLTVGAVGRPASCARGVRGERERERELSCGASMNRRCPPVTSVLRGLVGSALLCLARTMSLHGAPSACYTGPSSGSGAGGGGSSNSSSSSSSRSGSSSGASGTLDGGGASSSSAWPRLSLPWLRLPEVPGAEPSKTNDVLLFLPPSSMPLLESPQHHVIYFPGDVQNYREIMICHPENFQWERWCLENVAAILGHRFPGSYIWVIKCSRMHLHKFSCYDNFVVSNMFGAPEHSTDFGAFRHLYALLVNAFKLAQNILLSQKNTYDFSKHGNTLACKSSTVATTNGCPAEERDCEHLKNSTMSFVDPSIVGGVSFSLIGFSKGCIVLNQLLYELQEARKHKDIDAFVKNIRAIYWLDGGHSGGSNTWVTHPDVLKDFSLSGISVNAHVTPYQVFDTMRAWIGKEHKRFVQVLEELGVNVNSHLHFADEAPSLDNHFRVHEVF
;
A
#
# COMPACT_ATOMS: atom_id res chain seq x y z
N MET A 1 -1.72 48.26 -39.00
CA MET A 1 -0.76 48.85 -38.03
C MET A 1 -0.97 48.13 -36.70
N ARG A 2 0.05 47.44 -36.17
CA ARG A 2 0.83 47.81 -34.95
C ARG A 2 -0.02 47.97 -33.67
N SER A 3 0.33 47.44 -32.49
CA SER A 3 1.29 46.39 -32.05
C SER A 3 1.23 46.27 -30.51
N GLN A 4 1.43 45.06 -29.97
CA GLN A 4 2.01 44.66 -28.65
C GLN A 4 2.17 45.73 -27.51
N LEU A 5 1.96 45.38 -26.23
CA LEU A 5 2.95 44.63 -25.42
C LEU A 5 2.38 44.04 -24.10
N CYS A 6 3.13 43.07 -23.53
CA CYS A 6 2.75 42.23 -22.39
C CYS A 6 3.27 42.72 -21.02
N GLY A 7 2.73 42.13 -19.93
CA GLY A 7 3.30 42.10 -18.57
C GLY A 7 2.94 40.78 -17.86
N PRO A 8 3.78 40.23 -16.95
CA PRO A 8 3.90 38.77 -16.82
C PRO A 8 3.12 38.10 -15.68
N ALA A 9 2.68 36.87 -15.93
CA ALA A 9 2.20 35.92 -14.92
C ALA A 9 3.35 35.05 -14.38
N ARG A 10 3.32 34.71 -13.08
CA ARG A 10 4.29 33.80 -12.45
C ARG A 10 3.88 32.34 -12.67
N LEU A 11 4.71 31.57 -13.37
CA LEU A 11 4.57 30.12 -13.51
C LEU A 11 5.38 29.41 -12.43
N GLY A 12 4.72 28.56 -11.63
CA GLY A 12 5.38 27.57 -10.79
C GLY A 12 5.72 26.33 -11.63
N ALA A 13 6.95 25.81 -11.50
CA ALA A 13 7.45 24.74 -12.35
C ALA A 13 6.87 23.36 -11.96
N SER A 14 6.22 22.69 -12.93
CA SER A 14 6.01 21.24 -12.91
C SER A 14 7.10 20.59 -13.76
N TRP A 15 7.85 19.64 -13.20
CA TRP A 15 8.96 18.99 -13.91
C TRP A 15 8.55 17.66 -14.54
N LEU A 16 8.84 17.53 -15.83
CA LEU A 16 8.69 16.30 -16.60
C LEU A 16 9.71 15.24 -16.17
N ALA A 17 9.32 13.98 -16.32
CA ALA A 17 10.24 12.89 -16.67
C ALA A 17 9.63 12.05 -17.80
N CYS A 18 9.94 12.41 -19.05
CA CYS A 18 9.62 11.59 -20.22
C CYS A 18 10.74 10.58 -20.48
N LEU A 19 10.39 9.30 -20.62
CA LEU A 19 11.20 8.31 -21.33
C LEU A 19 10.50 7.94 -22.63
N THR A 20 11.10 8.32 -23.75
CA THR A 20 10.60 8.03 -25.09
C THR A 20 10.89 6.58 -25.49
N VAL A 21 9.84 5.81 -25.80
CA VAL A 21 9.97 4.55 -26.55
C VAL A 21 9.46 4.80 -27.97
N GLY A 22 10.28 4.47 -28.97
CA GLY A 22 10.03 4.83 -30.36
C GLY A 22 8.88 4.03 -31.00
N ALA A 23 8.02 4.72 -31.75
CA ALA A 23 7.02 4.08 -32.59
C ALA A 23 7.65 3.53 -33.87
N VAL A 24 7.53 2.21 -34.10
CA VAL A 24 7.84 1.59 -35.39
C VAL A 24 6.60 1.67 -36.29
N GLY A 25 6.78 2.18 -37.50
CA GLY A 25 5.67 2.52 -38.40
C GLY A 25 4.94 1.34 -39.03
N ARG A 26 3.67 1.55 -39.35
CA ARG A 26 2.90 0.74 -40.31
C ARG A 26 3.00 1.35 -41.72
N PRO A 27 3.12 0.54 -42.79
CA PRO A 27 2.60 0.90 -44.10
C PRO A 27 1.12 0.43 -44.26
N ALA A 28 0.42 1.00 -45.24
CA ALA A 28 -0.98 0.69 -45.56
C ALA A 28 -1.15 0.31 -47.05
N SER A 29 -2.37 -0.08 -47.42
CA SER A 29 -2.84 -0.54 -48.76
C SER A 29 -2.50 -2.01 -49.11
N CYS A 30 -3.28 -2.76 -49.91
CA CYS A 30 -4.54 -2.41 -50.59
C CYS A 30 -5.46 -3.64 -50.90
N ALA A 31 -6.77 -3.37 -50.92
CA ALA A 31 -7.88 -3.97 -51.71
C ALA A 31 -7.94 -5.46 -52.17
N ARG A 32 -9.11 -6.07 -51.87
CA ARG A 32 -9.97 -7.00 -52.68
C ARG A 32 -9.48 -8.42 -53.05
N GLY A 33 -10.30 -9.41 -52.68
CA GLY A 33 -10.34 -10.78 -53.23
C GLY A 33 -11.56 -11.55 -52.71
N VAL A 34 -12.19 -12.42 -53.50
CA VAL A 34 -13.50 -13.07 -53.23
C VAL A 34 -13.44 -14.58 -53.52
N ARG A 35 -14.25 -15.38 -52.80
CA ARG A 35 -14.29 -16.87 -52.73
C ARG A 35 -13.12 -17.47 -51.95
N GLY A 36 -13.26 -18.53 -51.15
CA GLY A 36 -14.46 -19.28 -50.77
C GLY A 36 -14.44 -20.72 -51.27
N GLU A 37 -13.99 -21.63 -50.42
CA GLU A 37 -14.19 -23.07 -50.60
C GLU A 37 -14.16 -23.78 -49.24
N ARG A 38 -14.92 -24.88 -49.13
CA ARG A 38 -14.91 -25.78 -47.97
C ARG A 38 -14.11 -27.01 -48.36
N GLU A 39 -13.36 -27.59 -47.43
CA GLU A 39 -13.27 -29.05 -47.40
C GLU A 39 -13.04 -29.58 -45.99
N ARG A 40 -13.53 -30.80 -45.76
CA ARG A 40 -13.35 -31.60 -44.55
C ARG A 40 -12.47 -32.80 -44.93
N GLU A 41 -11.74 -33.37 -43.99
CA GLU A 41 -12.05 -34.68 -43.38
C GLU A 41 -10.88 -35.30 -42.61
N ARG A 42 -11.24 -36.05 -41.54
CA ARG A 42 -10.59 -37.24 -40.93
C ARG A 42 -9.13 -37.13 -40.47
N GLU A 43 -8.86 -37.22 -39.16
CA GLU A 43 -8.85 -38.46 -38.34
C GLU A 43 -7.79 -39.48 -38.76
N LEU A 44 -6.85 -39.75 -37.84
CA LEU A 44 -6.39 -41.09 -37.50
C LEU A 44 -5.75 -41.10 -36.09
N SER A 45 -5.86 -42.24 -35.40
CA SER A 45 -5.56 -42.42 -33.97
C SER A 45 -4.54 -43.55 -33.76
N CYS A 46 -4.16 -43.79 -32.50
CA CYS A 46 -3.24 -44.81 -31.98
C CYS A 46 -1.73 -44.56 -32.25
N GLY A 47 -0.82 -44.85 -31.31
CA GLY A 47 -1.00 -45.28 -29.92
C GLY A 47 0.31 -45.76 -29.24
N ALA A 48 0.21 -46.05 -27.93
CA ALA A 48 1.12 -46.88 -27.11
C ALA A 48 2.60 -46.45 -26.88
N SER A 49 2.86 -45.91 -25.68
CA SER A 49 3.80 -46.41 -24.65
C SER A 49 5.06 -47.22 -25.06
N MET A 50 6.25 -46.76 -24.65
CA MET A 50 7.16 -47.61 -23.85
C MET A 50 8.27 -46.85 -23.11
N ASN A 51 8.59 -47.30 -21.89
CA ASN A 51 9.75 -46.91 -21.09
C ASN A 51 11.07 -47.40 -21.72
N ARG A 52 12.17 -46.61 -21.60
CA ARG A 52 13.42 -47.03 -20.88
C ARG A 52 14.53 -45.98 -20.82
N ARG A 53 15.32 -46.13 -19.75
CA ARG A 53 16.45 -45.35 -19.20
C ARG A 53 17.62 -45.00 -20.17
N CYS A 54 18.28 -43.88 -19.87
CA CYS A 54 19.65 -43.48 -20.27
C CYS A 54 20.73 -44.54 -19.86
N PRO A 55 22.03 -44.50 -20.28
CA PRO A 55 22.94 -43.34 -20.28
C PRO A 55 23.94 -43.30 -21.50
N PRO A 56 25.20 -42.81 -21.40
CA PRO A 56 25.57 -41.42 -21.67
C PRO A 56 26.65 -41.27 -22.78
N VAL A 57 26.84 -40.05 -23.31
CA VAL A 57 28.04 -39.70 -24.11
C VAL A 57 28.56 -38.32 -23.73
N THR A 58 29.87 -38.24 -23.49
CA THR A 58 30.65 -37.03 -23.21
C THR A 58 31.25 -36.43 -24.49
N SER A 59 31.69 -35.16 -24.41
CA SER A 59 32.84 -34.59 -25.13
C SER A 59 32.58 -33.40 -26.09
N VAL A 60 32.96 -32.22 -25.60
CA VAL A 60 33.76 -31.18 -26.30
C VAL A 60 33.26 -30.60 -27.63
N LEU A 61 33.00 -29.28 -27.60
CA LEU A 61 33.68 -28.38 -28.55
C LEU A 61 34.05 -27.04 -27.91
N ARG A 62 35.21 -26.50 -28.28
CA ARG A 62 35.78 -25.25 -27.78
C ARG A 62 35.32 -24.06 -28.63
N GLY A 63 35.04 -22.94 -27.95
CA GLY A 63 35.76 -21.69 -28.18
C GLY A 63 35.27 -20.75 -29.28
N LEU A 64 34.99 -19.51 -28.88
CA LEU A 64 35.42 -18.30 -29.59
C LEU A 64 35.53 -17.16 -28.57
N VAL A 65 36.76 -16.73 -28.28
CA VAL A 65 37.06 -15.59 -27.40
C VAL A 65 37.45 -14.42 -28.29
N GLY A 66 36.69 -13.32 -28.21
CA GLY A 66 37.07 -12.02 -28.77
C GLY A 66 37.90 -11.22 -27.78
N SER A 67 38.98 -10.60 -28.26
CA SER A 67 39.89 -9.75 -27.47
C SER A 67 39.79 -8.28 -27.88
N ALA A 68 40.38 -7.40 -27.05
CA ALA A 68 40.75 -5.99 -27.31
C ALA A 68 39.65 -4.91 -27.10
N LEU A 69 39.93 -3.74 -26.48
CA LEU A 69 41.04 -3.34 -25.59
C LEU A 69 40.71 -2.03 -24.80
N LEU A 70 41.13 -1.99 -23.53
CA LEU A 70 41.67 -0.87 -22.71
C LEU A 70 41.27 0.63 -22.83
N CYS A 71 41.43 1.28 -21.66
CA CYS A 71 41.63 2.74 -21.39
C CYS A 71 40.36 3.63 -21.42
N LEU A 72 40.14 4.55 -20.46
CA LEU A 72 41.03 5.17 -19.45
C LEU A 72 40.33 5.37 -18.10
N ALA A 73 41.09 5.31 -17.00
CA ALA A 73 40.68 5.81 -15.68
C ALA A 73 41.55 7.01 -15.28
N ARG A 74 41.00 7.95 -14.50
CA ARG A 74 41.81 8.96 -13.79
C ARG A 74 41.26 9.23 -12.39
N THR A 75 42.19 9.51 -11.49
CA THR A 75 42.07 9.40 -10.02
C THR A 75 41.99 10.77 -9.33
N MET A 76 41.35 10.82 -8.15
CA MET A 76 41.71 11.63 -6.95
C MET A 76 41.12 10.87 -5.74
N SER A 77 41.84 10.29 -4.77
CA SER A 77 42.96 10.73 -3.91
C SER A 77 42.52 11.55 -2.68
N LEU A 78 42.70 10.96 -1.50
CA LEU A 78 42.41 11.48 -0.16
C LEU A 78 43.67 12.10 0.48
N HIS A 79 43.49 13.09 1.35
CA HIS A 79 44.34 13.66 2.44
C HIS A 79 44.02 15.17 2.52
N GLY A 80 43.98 15.90 3.64
CA GLY A 80 44.19 15.62 5.07
C GLY A 80 44.00 16.95 5.85
N ALA A 81 44.17 16.97 7.17
CA ALA A 81 44.10 18.18 8.02
C ALA A 81 44.94 17.99 9.30
N PRO A 82 45.20 19.01 10.15
CA PRO A 82 45.27 20.47 9.97
C PRO A 82 46.62 21.07 10.49
N SER A 83 46.86 22.40 10.39
CA SER A 83 47.39 23.27 11.50
C SER A 83 47.91 24.67 11.11
N ALA A 84 47.56 25.64 11.97
CA ALA A 84 48.34 26.78 12.52
C ALA A 84 49.08 27.83 11.65
N CYS A 85 48.70 29.09 11.88
CA CYS A 85 49.52 30.30 12.14
C CYS A 85 50.71 30.69 11.23
N TYR A 86 50.72 31.94 10.71
CA TYR A 86 51.52 33.06 11.27
C TYR A 86 51.29 34.40 10.50
N THR A 87 51.16 35.51 11.25
CA THR A 87 51.49 36.94 10.96
C THR A 87 51.14 37.67 9.63
N GLY A 88 50.58 38.88 9.75
CA GLY A 88 50.64 39.97 8.74
C GLY A 88 51.98 40.74 8.77
N PRO A 89 52.08 42.07 8.54
CA PRO A 89 51.02 43.10 8.58
C PRO A 89 51.10 44.23 7.49
N SER A 90 50.32 45.31 7.68
CA SER A 90 50.46 46.68 7.09
C SER A 90 50.11 46.89 5.60
N SER A 91 49.63 48.06 5.14
CA SER A 91 49.33 49.36 5.80
C SER A 91 48.52 50.32 4.90
N GLY A 92 47.64 51.14 5.50
CA GLY A 92 47.28 52.51 5.04
C GLY A 92 46.45 52.68 3.74
N SER A 93 45.73 53.79 3.50
CA SER A 93 45.42 54.98 4.33
C SER A 93 44.26 55.78 3.72
N GLY A 94 43.25 56.16 4.54
CA GLY A 94 42.38 57.37 4.43
C GLY A 94 41.70 57.79 3.10
N ALA A 95 40.89 58.85 3.05
CA ALA A 95 40.01 59.48 4.06
C ALA A 95 39.09 60.52 3.37
N GLY A 96 37.89 60.74 3.91
CA GLY A 96 36.99 61.85 3.55
C GLY A 96 35.88 61.52 2.53
N GLY A 97 34.65 62.03 2.67
CA GLY A 97 34.11 62.83 3.77
C GLY A 97 32.83 63.60 3.37
N GLY A 98 31.78 63.51 4.21
CA GLY A 98 30.53 64.27 4.08
C GLY A 98 29.44 63.59 3.22
N GLY A 99 28.17 63.52 3.64
CA GLY A 99 27.62 63.88 4.95
C GLY A 99 26.08 63.85 4.97
N SER A 100 25.49 63.61 6.15
CA SER A 100 24.10 63.90 6.53
C SER A 100 22.96 63.14 5.79
N SER A 101 21.88 62.69 6.45
CA SER A 101 21.53 62.67 7.88
C SER A 101 20.25 61.86 8.14
N ASN A 102 20.16 61.23 9.33
CA ASN A 102 18.93 60.88 10.07
C ASN A 102 18.00 59.77 9.46
N SER A 103 17.32 58.92 10.25
CA SER A 103 17.11 58.92 11.71
C SER A 103 16.84 57.53 12.32
N SER A 104 17.46 57.29 13.48
CA SER A 104 16.95 56.58 14.67
C SER A 104 16.32 55.18 14.59
N SER A 105 17.03 54.21 15.20
CA SER A 105 16.41 53.18 16.03
C SER A 105 17.19 53.02 17.36
N SER A 106 16.54 53.38 18.47
CA SER A 106 16.95 53.15 19.86
C SER A 106 16.62 51.72 20.31
N SER A 107 17.18 51.13 21.37
CA SER A 107 18.45 51.32 22.12
C SER A 107 18.55 50.19 23.15
N SER A 108 19.75 49.65 23.39
CA SER A 108 19.96 48.44 24.21
C SER A 108 20.17 48.68 25.71
N SER A 109 20.20 47.58 26.49
CA SER A 109 20.86 47.41 27.82
C SER A 109 20.11 48.00 29.05
N ARG A 110 20.36 47.66 30.34
CA ARG A 110 21.47 47.08 31.17
C ARG A 110 20.84 46.55 32.52
N SER A 111 21.45 45.81 33.46
CA SER A 111 22.54 44.81 33.52
C SER A 111 22.82 44.37 35.00
N GLY A 112 23.06 43.08 35.30
CA GLY A 112 23.61 42.61 36.60
C GLY A 112 23.43 41.09 36.83
N SER A 113 24.49 40.26 36.91
CA SER A 113 25.39 39.99 38.08
C SER A 113 24.72 39.14 39.18
N SER A 114 25.28 38.07 39.78
CA SER A 114 26.56 37.31 39.59
C SER A 114 26.57 36.06 40.52
N SER A 115 27.60 35.20 40.42
CA SER A 115 27.89 33.96 41.23
C SER A 115 27.06 32.69 40.89
N GLY A 116 27.57 31.45 40.99
CA GLY A 116 28.95 31.00 41.21
C GLY A 116 29.08 29.83 42.21
N ALA A 117 29.08 28.57 41.74
CA ALA A 117 29.42 27.36 42.54
C ALA A 117 29.79 26.18 41.63
N SER A 118 30.59 25.22 42.13
CA SER A 118 31.14 24.08 41.40
C SER A 118 30.90 22.72 42.10
N GLY A 119 30.99 21.64 41.33
CA GLY A 119 30.74 20.24 41.73
C GLY A 119 29.75 19.56 40.76
N THR A 120 29.81 18.27 40.43
CA THR A 120 30.65 17.17 40.95
C THR A 120 30.96 16.12 39.86
N LEU A 121 32.08 15.44 40.11
CA LEU A 121 32.53 14.09 39.76
C LEU A 121 31.51 12.99 39.35
N ASP A 122 32.05 12.09 38.52
CA ASP A 122 31.84 10.62 38.43
C ASP A 122 30.51 9.97 37.98
N GLY A 123 30.63 9.20 36.89
CA GLY A 123 30.50 7.74 37.01
C GLY A 123 29.12 7.10 36.84
N GLY A 124 28.70 6.89 35.59
CA GLY A 124 27.69 5.87 35.23
C GLY A 124 28.07 5.22 33.90
N GLY A 125 28.09 3.90 33.73
CA GLY A 125 27.37 2.87 34.50
C GLY A 125 26.25 2.33 33.61
N ALA A 126 26.43 1.13 33.05
CA ALA A 126 25.65 0.67 31.92
C ALA A 126 24.24 0.14 32.27
N SER A 127 23.48 -0.09 31.19
CA SER A 127 22.39 -1.07 31.02
C SER A 127 20.93 -0.72 31.41
N SER A 128 20.08 -0.83 30.37
CA SER A 128 18.72 -1.36 30.34
C SER A 128 17.62 -0.81 31.26
N SER A 129 16.70 -0.06 30.64
CA SER A 129 15.25 -0.28 30.80
C SER A 129 14.50 0.35 29.60
N SER A 130 14.27 -0.36 28.49
CA SER A 130 13.15 -1.29 28.29
C SER A 130 11.74 -0.76 28.64
N ALA A 131 11.49 0.53 28.44
CA ALA A 131 10.13 1.07 28.35
C ALA A 131 9.54 0.84 26.95
N TRP A 132 8.91 -0.32 26.71
CA TRP A 132 8.08 -0.52 25.53
C TRP A 132 6.88 0.45 25.59
N PRO A 133 6.58 1.23 24.55
CA PRO A 133 5.44 2.13 24.58
C PRO A 133 4.14 1.33 24.68
N ARG A 134 3.27 1.78 25.59
CA ARG A 134 1.90 1.29 25.79
C ARG A 134 1.13 1.26 24.47
N LEU A 135 0.09 0.43 24.37
CA LEU A 135 -0.90 0.45 23.27
C LEU A 135 -1.42 1.89 23.07
N SER A 136 -0.83 2.60 22.11
CA SER A 136 -1.02 4.03 21.89
C SER A 136 -1.42 4.35 20.45
N LEU A 137 -1.53 3.32 19.61
CA LEU A 137 -1.90 3.38 18.21
C LEU A 137 -2.85 2.19 17.93
N PRO A 138 -4.05 2.39 17.34
CA PRO A 138 -5.07 1.35 17.16
C PRO A 138 -4.77 0.33 16.04
N TRP A 139 -3.48 0.15 15.70
CA TRP A 139 -3.06 -0.68 14.57
C TRP A 139 -1.92 -1.64 14.91
N LEU A 140 -1.92 -2.76 14.20
CA LEU A 140 -0.94 -3.83 14.27
C LEU A 140 -0.28 -4.00 12.90
N ARG A 141 1.05 -3.95 12.86
CA ARG A 141 1.82 -4.28 11.66
C ARG A 141 2.22 -5.76 11.67
N LEU A 142 1.95 -6.41 10.56
CA LEU A 142 2.29 -7.80 10.27
C LEU A 142 3.27 -7.77 9.08
N PRO A 143 4.60 -7.77 9.32
CA PRO A 143 5.58 -7.81 8.24
C PRO A 143 5.55 -9.18 7.56
N GLU A 144 5.89 -9.21 6.26
CA GLU A 144 6.15 -10.43 5.50
C GLU A 144 5.08 -11.55 5.64
N VAL A 145 3.79 -11.21 5.69
CA VAL A 145 2.71 -12.21 5.75
C VAL A 145 2.73 -13.04 4.46
N PRO A 146 2.81 -14.39 4.52
CA PRO A 146 2.85 -15.23 3.33
C PRO A 146 1.47 -15.39 2.69
N GLY A 147 1.43 -15.32 1.37
CA GLY A 147 0.24 -15.65 0.57
C GLY A 147 0.25 -17.10 0.07
N ALA A 148 -0.10 -17.30 -1.20
CA ALA A 148 -0.28 -18.64 -1.77
C ALA A 148 1.02 -19.43 -1.96
N GLU A 149 2.13 -18.72 -2.20
CA GLU A 149 3.49 -19.26 -2.20
C GLU A 149 4.22 -18.71 -0.98
N PRO A 150 4.94 -19.53 -0.18
CA PRO A 150 5.62 -19.04 1.02
C PRO A 150 6.65 -17.92 0.78
N SER A 151 7.19 -17.83 -0.44
CA SER A 151 8.12 -16.77 -0.88
C SER A 151 7.43 -15.48 -1.31
N LYS A 152 6.11 -15.50 -1.60
CA LYS A 152 5.33 -14.32 -1.96
C LYS A 152 4.70 -13.76 -0.69
N THR A 153 5.36 -12.79 -0.10
CA THR A 153 4.93 -12.13 1.14
C THR A 153 4.52 -10.68 0.92
N ASN A 154 3.63 -10.16 1.77
CA ASN A 154 3.25 -8.75 1.80
C ASN A 154 3.25 -8.24 3.25
N ASP A 155 3.66 -6.99 3.46
CA ASP A 155 3.38 -6.34 4.74
C ASP A 155 1.90 -5.99 4.82
N VAL A 156 1.27 -6.29 5.96
CA VAL A 156 -0.14 -6.01 6.22
C VAL A 156 -0.27 -5.15 7.47
N LEU A 157 -0.99 -4.05 7.38
CA LEU A 157 -1.35 -3.20 8.52
C LEU A 157 -2.83 -3.42 8.84
N LEU A 158 -3.11 -3.94 10.02
CA LEU A 158 -4.45 -4.09 10.59
C LEU A 158 -4.77 -2.86 11.44
N PHE A 159 -5.87 -2.17 11.17
CA PHE A 159 -6.49 -1.19 12.08
C PHE A 159 -7.74 -1.81 12.72
N LEU A 160 -7.82 -1.76 14.04
CA LEU A 160 -8.89 -2.40 14.82
C LEU A 160 -10.08 -1.44 15.01
N PRO A 161 -11.33 -1.95 14.95
CA PRO A 161 -12.49 -1.15 15.33
C PRO A 161 -12.46 -0.84 16.84
N PRO A 162 -13.02 0.30 17.28
CA PRO A 162 -13.07 0.67 18.69
C PRO A 162 -13.80 -0.37 19.55
N SER A 163 -13.22 -0.75 20.68
CA SER A 163 -13.73 -1.80 21.59
C SER A 163 -15.07 -1.49 22.28
N SER A 164 -15.63 -0.29 22.09
CA SER A 164 -16.87 0.18 22.71
C SER A 164 -18.13 -0.09 21.87
N MET A 165 -18.01 -0.71 20.70
CA MET A 165 -19.17 -1.07 19.89
C MET A 165 -19.88 -2.30 20.47
N PRO A 166 -21.22 -2.28 20.64
CA PRO A 166 -21.95 -3.46 21.09
C PRO A 166 -21.80 -4.59 20.07
N LEU A 167 -21.67 -5.82 20.56
CA LEU A 167 -21.67 -7.05 19.75
C LEU A 167 -23.05 -7.24 19.13
N LEU A 168 -23.25 -6.68 17.94
CA LEU A 168 -24.38 -7.01 17.07
C LEU A 168 -24.16 -8.41 16.51
N GLU A 169 -25.22 -9.18 16.31
CA GLU A 169 -25.19 -10.51 15.67
C GLU A 169 -24.93 -10.45 14.15
N SER A 170 -24.20 -9.42 13.70
CA SER A 170 -23.83 -9.21 12.31
C SER A 170 -22.52 -9.95 11.94
N PRO A 171 -22.34 -10.34 10.66
CA PRO A 171 -21.08 -10.88 10.17
C PRO A 171 -19.92 -9.93 10.45
N GLN A 172 -18.72 -10.45 10.72
CA GLN A 172 -17.53 -9.60 10.83
C GLN A 172 -17.28 -8.91 9.49
N HIS A 173 -17.22 -7.58 9.46
CA HIS A 173 -16.92 -6.83 8.23
C HIS A 173 -15.45 -6.43 8.16
N HIS A 174 -14.83 -6.72 7.02
CA HIS A 174 -13.42 -6.50 6.75
C HIS A 174 -13.27 -5.61 5.51
N VAL A 175 -12.60 -4.48 5.66
CA VAL A 175 -12.23 -3.61 4.55
C VAL A 175 -10.80 -3.95 4.16
N ILE A 176 -10.58 -4.32 2.90
CA ILE A 176 -9.25 -4.64 2.37
C ILE A 176 -8.84 -3.48 1.46
N TYR A 177 -7.72 -2.84 1.78
CA TYR A 177 -7.25 -1.64 1.10
C TYR A 177 -5.89 -1.87 0.43
N PHE A 178 -5.82 -1.58 -0.87
CA PHE A 178 -4.60 -1.59 -1.67
C PHE A 178 -4.16 -0.14 -1.94
N PRO A 179 -3.06 0.33 -1.33
CA PRO A 179 -2.56 1.70 -1.49
C PRO A 179 -2.05 2.04 -2.89
N GLY A 180 -1.92 3.33 -3.13
CA GLY A 180 -1.38 3.91 -4.34
C GLY A 180 0.11 4.20 -4.28
N ASP A 181 0.63 4.79 -5.37
CA ASP A 181 1.96 5.40 -5.37
C ASP A 181 2.11 6.41 -4.23
N VAL A 182 3.36 6.68 -3.83
CA VAL A 182 3.77 7.57 -2.74
C VAL A 182 3.38 7.08 -1.33
N GLN A 183 2.22 6.45 -1.16
CA GLN A 183 1.73 5.98 0.13
C GLN A 183 2.63 4.89 0.72
N ASN A 184 3.07 5.11 1.96
CA ASN A 184 3.88 4.16 2.71
C ASN A 184 3.68 4.37 4.22
N TYR A 185 4.34 3.59 5.06
CA TYR A 185 4.35 3.83 6.51
C TYR A 185 4.84 5.23 6.83
N ARG A 186 4.24 5.87 7.84
CA ARG A 186 4.51 7.28 8.17
C ARG A 186 5.99 7.59 8.34
N GLU A 187 6.73 6.75 9.08
CA GLU A 187 8.16 6.94 9.32
C GLU A 187 9.01 6.89 8.05
N ILE A 188 8.56 6.17 7.01
CA ILE A 188 9.23 6.16 5.70
C ILE A 188 8.89 7.44 4.93
N MET A 189 7.63 7.88 4.96
CA MET A 189 7.19 9.07 4.23
C MET A 189 7.84 10.35 4.76
N ILE A 190 7.89 10.56 6.09
CA ILE A 190 8.50 11.76 6.69
C ILE A 190 10.00 11.89 6.40
N CYS A 191 10.70 10.77 6.16
CA CYS A 191 12.12 10.77 5.83
C CYS A 191 12.40 10.95 4.32
N HIS A 192 11.37 10.93 3.47
CA HIS A 192 11.54 10.94 2.01
C HIS A 192 11.67 12.38 1.48
N PRO A 193 12.73 12.72 0.72
CA PRO A 193 13.05 14.11 0.34
C PRO A 193 11.94 14.85 -0.43
N GLU A 194 11.19 14.17 -1.29
CA GLU A 194 10.08 14.76 -2.05
C GLU A 194 8.68 14.44 -1.52
N ASN A 195 8.50 13.30 -0.84
CA ASN A 195 7.19 12.74 -0.53
C ASN A 195 6.71 13.08 0.90
N PHE A 196 7.55 13.67 1.75
CA PHE A 196 7.20 14.06 3.12
C PHE A 196 5.98 14.98 3.19
N GLN A 197 5.78 15.85 2.18
CA GLN A 197 4.61 16.73 2.06
C GLN A 197 3.27 15.96 2.00
N TRP A 198 3.31 14.68 1.63
CA TRP A 198 2.16 13.79 1.57
C TRP A 198 2.03 12.89 2.80
N GLU A 199 2.79 13.12 3.89
CA GLU A 199 2.78 12.25 5.09
C GLU A 199 1.40 12.06 5.72
N ARG A 200 0.48 13.03 5.50
CA ARG A 200 -0.92 12.91 5.95
C ARG A 200 -1.67 11.73 5.34
N TRP A 201 -1.20 11.22 4.20
CA TRP A 201 -1.75 10.09 3.44
C TRP A 201 -0.97 8.78 3.65
N CYS A 202 -0.20 8.67 4.74
CA CYS A 202 0.44 7.43 5.15
C CYS A 202 -0.58 6.31 5.44
N LEU A 203 -0.11 5.07 5.43
CA LEU A 203 -0.97 3.88 5.58
C LEU A 203 -1.76 3.90 6.89
N GLU A 204 -1.16 4.41 7.97
CA GLU A 204 -1.81 4.59 9.28
C GLU A 204 -3.01 5.53 9.22
N ASN A 205 -2.82 6.73 8.65
CA ASN A 205 -3.87 7.73 8.58
C ASN A 205 -4.99 7.31 7.62
N VAL A 206 -4.65 6.69 6.49
CA VAL A 206 -5.64 6.16 5.54
C VAL A 206 -6.45 5.03 6.18
N ALA A 207 -5.81 4.14 6.95
CA ALA A 207 -6.54 3.11 7.70
C ALA A 207 -7.52 3.72 8.73
N ALA A 208 -7.15 4.82 9.39
CA ALA A 208 -8.05 5.55 10.29
C ALA A 208 -9.23 6.22 9.55
N ILE A 209 -8.98 6.87 8.39
CA ILE A 209 -10.03 7.45 7.54
C ILE A 209 -11.03 6.36 7.09
N LEU A 210 -10.52 5.20 6.67
CA LEU A 210 -11.36 4.05 6.31
C LEU A 210 -12.12 3.48 7.53
N GLY A 211 -11.51 3.45 8.72
CA GLY A 211 -12.17 3.07 9.97
C GLY A 211 -13.35 4.00 10.34
N HIS A 212 -13.27 5.28 9.97
CA HIS A 212 -14.39 6.22 10.11
C HIS A 212 -15.48 6.01 9.05
N ARG A 213 -15.12 5.72 7.79
CA ARG A 213 -16.10 5.43 6.72
C ARG A 213 -16.80 4.08 6.89
N PHE A 214 -16.14 3.11 7.50
CA PHE A 214 -16.68 1.77 7.76
C PHE A 214 -16.69 1.46 9.27
N PRO A 215 -17.56 2.11 10.07
CA PRO A 215 -17.62 1.91 11.52
C PRO A 215 -17.76 0.44 11.92
N GLY A 216 -17.06 0.03 12.98
CA GLY A 216 -17.08 -1.35 13.48
C GLY A 216 -16.35 -2.38 12.60
N SER A 217 -15.74 -1.97 11.49
CA SER A 217 -15.03 -2.87 10.57
C SER A 217 -13.54 -3.00 10.89
N TYR A 218 -12.95 -4.14 10.55
CA TYR A 218 -11.50 -4.32 10.57
C TYR A 218 -10.90 -3.82 9.25
N ILE A 219 -9.93 -2.91 9.29
CA ILE A 219 -9.29 -2.39 8.08
C ILE A 219 -7.94 -3.08 7.89
N TRP A 220 -7.73 -3.69 6.72
CA TRP A 220 -6.55 -4.45 6.34
C TRP A 220 -5.87 -3.76 5.16
N VAL A 221 -4.83 -2.99 5.42
CA VAL A 221 -4.03 -2.34 4.38
C VAL A 221 -2.94 -3.32 3.92
N ILE A 222 -3.04 -3.79 2.68
CA ILE A 222 -2.07 -4.72 2.07
C ILE A 222 -1.08 -3.89 1.26
N LYS A 223 0.10 -3.66 1.83
CA LYS A 223 1.17 -2.91 1.15
C LYS A 223 1.69 -3.70 -0.05
N CYS A 224 2.03 -3.02 -1.14
CA CYS A 224 2.64 -3.63 -2.32
C CYS A 224 3.98 -4.31 -1.96
N SER A 225 4.31 -5.40 -2.66
CA SER A 225 5.48 -6.23 -2.35
C SER A 225 6.81 -5.51 -2.65
N ARG A 226 6.80 -4.55 -3.59
CA ARG A 226 7.96 -3.72 -3.91
C ARG A 226 7.53 -2.25 -4.07
N MET A 227 8.38 -1.32 -3.60
CA MET A 227 8.25 0.13 -3.82
C MET A 227 9.43 0.60 -4.68
N HIS A 228 9.25 0.69 -5.99
CA HIS A 228 10.29 1.10 -6.91
C HIS A 228 10.57 2.61 -6.80
N LEU A 229 11.85 2.99 -6.75
CA LEU A 229 12.33 4.36 -6.51
C LEU A 229 11.67 5.03 -5.29
N HIS A 230 11.28 4.24 -4.27
CA HIS A 230 10.55 4.68 -3.07
C HIS A 230 9.23 5.44 -3.33
N LYS A 231 8.70 5.34 -4.56
CA LYS A 231 7.56 6.14 -5.04
C LYS A 231 6.50 5.30 -5.76
N PHE A 232 6.91 4.39 -6.63
CA PHE A 232 5.99 3.59 -7.45
C PHE A 232 5.69 2.26 -6.76
N SER A 233 4.41 2.00 -6.49
CA SER A 233 3.98 0.71 -5.95
C SER A 233 4.14 -0.39 -7.00
N CYS A 234 4.48 -1.60 -6.61
CA CYS A 234 4.57 -2.74 -7.51
C CYS A 234 3.91 -3.95 -6.83
N TYR A 235 2.77 -4.38 -7.39
CA TYR A 235 1.96 -5.48 -6.86
C TYR A 235 2.36 -6.83 -7.49
N ASP A 236 3.68 -7.08 -7.52
CA ASP A 236 4.29 -8.22 -8.26
C ASP A 236 3.77 -9.60 -7.79
N ASN A 237 3.23 -9.69 -6.57
CA ASN A 237 2.62 -10.92 -6.03
C ASN A 237 1.18 -11.18 -6.55
N PHE A 238 0.51 -10.15 -7.07
CA PHE A 238 -0.86 -10.21 -7.56
C PHE A 238 -0.92 -10.18 -9.09
N VAL A 239 -0.13 -9.32 -9.74
CA VAL A 239 -0.17 -9.11 -11.19
C VAL A 239 1.22 -8.95 -11.77
N VAL A 240 1.49 -9.61 -12.90
CA VAL A 240 2.73 -9.44 -13.66
C VAL A 240 2.86 -7.97 -14.03
N SER A 241 4.01 -7.38 -13.69
CA SER A 241 4.21 -5.94 -13.76
C SER A 241 5.57 -5.60 -14.35
N ASN A 242 5.65 -4.47 -15.06
CA ASN A 242 6.94 -3.92 -15.48
C ASN A 242 7.71 -3.30 -14.29
N MET A 243 8.91 -2.76 -14.56
CA MET A 243 9.78 -2.17 -13.53
C MET A 243 9.08 -1.08 -12.68
N PHE A 244 8.13 -0.34 -13.25
CA PHE A 244 7.38 0.76 -12.60
C PHE A 244 6.01 0.32 -12.05
N GLY A 245 5.69 -0.97 -12.05
CA GLY A 245 4.42 -1.47 -11.53
C GLY A 245 3.23 -1.25 -12.47
N ALA A 246 3.45 -1.04 -13.78
CA ALA A 246 2.36 -1.07 -14.75
C ALA A 246 2.01 -2.53 -15.08
N PRO A 247 0.72 -2.93 -15.03
CA PRO A 247 0.30 -4.32 -15.09
C PRO A 247 0.21 -4.88 -16.51
N GLU A 248 0.43 -6.18 -16.61
CA GLU A 248 -0.03 -7.04 -17.70
C GLU A 248 -1.05 -8.02 -17.11
N HIS A 249 -2.34 -7.78 -17.38
CA HIS A 249 -3.43 -8.59 -16.83
C HIS A 249 -3.60 -9.90 -17.60
N SER A 250 -3.77 -11.00 -16.88
CA SER A 250 -4.09 -12.31 -17.44
C SER A 250 -5.23 -12.98 -16.66
N THR A 251 -5.79 -14.05 -17.22
CA THR A 251 -6.77 -14.91 -16.55
C THR A 251 -6.10 -15.98 -15.67
N ASP A 252 -4.79 -15.88 -15.41
CA ASP A 252 -4.06 -16.87 -14.61
C ASP A 252 -4.48 -16.77 -13.14
N PHE A 253 -4.95 -17.85 -12.56
CA PHE A 253 -5.53 -17.87 -11.21
C PHE A 253 -4.46 -17.80 -10.10
N GLY A 254 -3.91 -16.60 -9.90
CA GLY A 254 -2.86 -16.29 -8.93
C GLY A 254 -3.29 -15.30 -7.85
N ALA A 255 -3.84 -14.14 -8.22
CA ALA A 255 -4.17 -13.05 -7.30
C ALA A 255 -5.21 -13.46 -6.25
N PHE A 256 -6.27 -14.19 -6.63
CA PHE A 256 -7.27 -14.64 -5.67
C PHE A 256 -6.71 -15.66 -4.67
N ARG A 257 -5.91 -16.62 -5.15
CA ARG A 257 -5.23 -17.60 -4.28
C ARG A 257 -4.31 -16.89 -3.29
N HIS A 258 -3.54 -15.93 -3.79
CA HIS A 258 -2.61 -15.13 -3.00
C HIS A 258 -3.35 -14.31 -1.94
N LEU A 259 -4.40 -13.57 -2.33
CA LEU A 259 -5.22 -12.77 -1.42
C LEU A 259 -5.85 -13.61 -0.30
N TYR A 260 -6.49 -14.73 -0.66
CA TYR A 260 -7.15 -15.60 0.31
C TYR A 260 -6.17 -16.17 1.33
N ALA A 261 -5.04 -16.74 0.87
CA ALA A 261 -4.02 -17.28 1.76
C ALA A 261 -3.40 -16.18 2.64
N LEU A 262 -3.16 -14.99 2.08
CA LEU A 262 -2.64 -13.83 2.80
C LEU A 262 -3.57 -13.41 3.94
N LEU A 263 -4.88 -13.36 3.70
CA LEU A 263 -5.89 -13.03 4.72
C LEU A 263 -5.96 -14.11 5.82
N VAL A 264 -6.03 -15.39 5.42
CA VAL A 264 -6.03 -16.53 6.37
C VAL A 264 -4.81 -16.48 7.29
N ASN A 265 -3.64 -16.14 6.76
CA ASN A 265 -2.40 -16.03 7.54
C ASN A 265 -2.35 -14.74 8.38
N ALA A 266 -2.78 -13.60 7.84
CA ALA A 266 -2.88 -12.33 8.56
C ALA A 266 -3.83 -12.43 9.77
N PHE A 267 -4.98 -13.07 9.60
CA PHE A 267 -5.98 -13.27 10.65
C PHE A 267 -5.38 -14.11 11.80
N LYS A 268 -4.70 -15.22 11.49
CA LYS A 268 -4.02 -16.07 12.48
C LYS A 268 -2.92 -15.31 13.23
N LEU A 269 -2.07 -14.57 12.51
CA LEU A 269 -1.00 -13.78 13.11
C LEU A 269 -1.55 -12.68 14.03
N ALA A 270 -2.56 -11.93 13.58
CA ALA A 270 -3.23 -10.91 14.37
C ALA A 270 -3.87 -11.50 15.63
N GLN A 271 -4.61 -12.61 15.50
CA GLN A 271 -5.23 -13.29 16.64
C GLN A 271 -4.19 -13.73 17.68
N ASN A 272 -3.10 -14.35 17.26
CA ASN A 272 -2.02 -14.78 18.16
C ASN A 272 -1.38 -13.59 18.91
N ILE A 273 -1.20 -12.46 18.25
CA ILE A 273 -0.64 -11.25 18.86
C ILE A 273 -1.62 -10.65 19.88
N LEU A 274 -2.91 -10.53 19.53
CA LEU A 274 -3.95 -10.01 20.43
C LEU A 274 -4.14 -10.90 21.68
N LEU A 275 -4.09 -12.22 21.50
CA LEU A 275 -4.14 -13.18 22.61
C LEU A 275 -2.91 -13.08 23.53
N SER A 276 -1.71 -12.98 22.96
CA SER A 276 -0.48 -12.90 23.76
C SER A 276 -0.39 -11.62 24.60
N GLN A 277 -0.89 -10.49 24.06
CA GLN A 277 -1.01 -9.23 24.78
C GLN A 277 -1.99 -9.33 25.96
N LYS A 278 -3.17 -9.93 25.79
CA LYS A 278 -4.15 -10.10 26.89
C LYS A 278 -3.54 -10.86 28.07
N ASN A 279 -2.84 -11.96 27.80
CA ASN A 279 -2.21 -12.80 28.82
C ASN A 279 -1.09 -12.08 29.59
N THR A 280 -0.40 -11.10 28.99
CA THR A 280 0.64 -10.32 29.69
C THR A 280 0.06 -9.30 30.67
N TYR A 281 -1.14 -8.78 30.42
CA TYR A 281 -1.80 -7.82 31.32
C TYR A 281 -2.49 -8.50 32.52
N ASP A 282 -3.13 -9.66 32.35
CA ASP A 282 -3.81 -10.34 33.48
C ASP A 282 -2.82 -10.78 34.58
N PHE A 283 -1.60 -11.22 34.22
CA PHE A 283 -0.55 -11.53 35.20
C PHE A 283 -0.09 -10.31 36.01
N SER A 284 -0.24 -9.08 35.49
CA SER A 284 0.17 -7.85 36.21
C SER A 284 -0.80 -7.42 37.31
N LYS A 285 -2.01 -8.00 37.37
CA LYS A 285 -3.09 -7.56 38.28
C LYS A 285 -3.20 -8.37 39.58
N HIS A 286 -2.49 -9.49 39.71
CA HIS A 286 -2.39 -10.29 40.94
C HIS A 286 -1.04 -10.06 41.65
N GLY A 287 -0.77 -8.80 41.99
CA GLY A 287 0.50 -8.32 42.54
C GLY A 287 0.42 -7.68 43.93
N ASN A 288 -0.46 -8.16 44.83
CA ASN A 288 -0.30 -8.05 46.30
C ASN A 288 -1.46 -8.68 47.07
N THR A 289 -1.25 -9.84 47.69
CA THR A 289 -1.87 -10.19 48.98
C THR A 289 -0.88 -11.06 49.74
N LEU A 290 -0.59 -10.67 50.98
CA LEU A 290 0.43 -11.28 51.83
C LEU A 290 0.04 -12.69 52.28
N ALA A 291 1.06 -13.48 52.61
CA ALA A 291 0.91 -14.88 52.97
C ALA A 291 0.11 -15.10 54.26
N CYS A 292 -0.68 -16.17 54.28
CA CYS A 292 -0.85 -16.99 55.47
C CYS A 292 -0.66 -18.47 55.07
N LYS A 293 0.13 -19.21 55.85
CA LYS A 293 0.43 -20.63 55.60
C LYS A 293 -0.56 -21.52 56.35
N SER A 294 -1.00 -22.58 55.68
CA SER A 294 -1.31 -23.93 56.22
C SER A 294 -2.25 -24.05 57.42
N SER A 295 -3.34 -24.82 57.24
CA SER A 295 -3.32 -26.25 57.64
C SER A 295 -4.62 -27.01 57.34
N THR A 296 -4.49 -28.31 57.12
CA THR A 296 -5.55 -29.31 56.98
C THR A 296 -6.26 -29.62 58.30
N VAL A 297 -7.61 -29.63 58.32
CA VAL A 297 -8.46 -30.54 59.13
C VAL A 297 -9.76 -30.81 58.35
N ALA A 298 -10.32 -32.03 58.44
CA ALA A 298 -11.63 -32.40 57.89
C ALA A 298 -12.68 -32.60 59.01
N THR A 299 -13.96 -32.31 58.73
CA THR A 299 -15.18 -32.85 59.41
C THR A 299 -16.43 -32.30 58.69
N THR A 300 -17.20 -33.12 57.97
CA THR A 300 -18.52 -33.71 58.34
C THR A 300 -19.72 -32.75 58.57
N ASN A 301 -20.76 -32.94 57.73
CA ASN A 301 -22.21 -32.64 57.90
C ASN A 301 -22.76 -31.24 57.50
N GLY A 302 -23.76 -31.26 56.60
CA GLY A 302 -24.86 -30.26 56.55
C GLY A 302 -24.91 -29.32 55.33
N CYS A 303 -25.89 -29.50 54.44
CA CYS A 303 -26.24 -28.59 53.34
C CYS A 303 -27.29 -27.55 53.77
N PRO A 304 -27.66 -26.56 52.91
CA PRO A 304 -26.84 -25.65 52.10
C PRO A 304 -27.20 -24.16 52.37
N ALA A 305 -26.38 -23.21 51.93
CA ALA A 305 -26.75 -21.78 51.93
C ALA A 305 -26.12 -21.01 50.75
N GLU A 306 -26.95 -20.76 49.74
CA GLU A 306 -26.85 -19.72 48.68
C GLU A 306 -25.44 -19.22 48.29
N GLU A 307 -24.80 -19.94 47.36
CA GLU A 307 -23.86 -19.27 46.44
C GLU A 307 -24.66 -18.35 45.53
N ARG A 308 -24.52 -17.03 45.74
CA ARG A 308 -25.03 -16.02 44.81
C ARG A 308 -24.41 -16.22 43.44
N ASP A 309 -25.25 -16.27 42.41
CA ASP A 309 -24.83 -16.19 41.00
C ASP A 309 -23.89 -15.00 40.77
N CYS A 310 -22.59 -15.28 40.73
CA CYS A 310 -21.62 -14.39 40.12
C CYS A 310 -21.73 -14.60 38.60
N GLU A 311 -22.62 -13.81 37.98
CA GLU A 311 -22.90 -13.86 36.54
C GLU A 311 -21.61 -14.02 35.74
N HIS A 312 -21.57 -15.09 34.95
CA HIS A 312 -20.40 -15.53 34.22
C HIS A 312 -20.07 -14.51 33.12
N LEU A 313 -19.24 -13.52 33.45
CA LEU A 313 -18.82 -12.44 32.56
C LEU A 313 -18.17 -13.05 31.32
N LYS A 314 -18.93 -13.14 30.22
CA LYS A 314 -18.49 -13.81 28.99
C LYS A 314 -17.20 -13.15 28.50
N ASN A 315 -16.08 -13.85 28.67
CA ASN A 315 -14.78 -13.49 28.13
C ASN A 315 -14.86 -13.54 26.60
N SER A 316 -15.35 -12.46 25.98
CA SER A 316 -15.49 -12.33 24.54
C SER A 316 -14.13 -12.12 23.89
N THR A 317 -13.37 -13.21 23.80
CA THR A 317 -12.10 -13.30 23.10
C THR A 317 -12.35 -13.02 21.62
N MET A 318 -11.79 -11.93 21.09
CA MET A 318 -11.88 -11.65 19.65
C MET A 318 -11.20 -12.77 18.86
N SER A 319 -12.00 -13.50 18.10
CA SER A 319 -11.56 -14.50 17.13
C SER A 319 -11.96 -14.04 15.75
N PHE A 320 -11.00 -13.98 14.83
CA PHE A 320 -11.31 -13.78 13.42
C PHE A 320 -11.99 -15.03 12.87
N VAL A 321 -13.03 -14.84 12.06
CA VAL A 321 -13.70 -15.92 11.34
C VAL A 321 -12.98 -16.14 10.01
N ASP A 322 -12.86 -17.39 9.56
CA ASP A 322 -12.15 -17.72 8.33
C ASP A 322 -12.83 -17.08 7.09
N PRO A 323 -12.07 -16.50 6.13
CA PRO A 323 -12.63 -15.80 4.96
C PRO A 323 -13.63 -16.61 4.10
N SER A 324 -13.56 -17.94 4.13
CA SER A 324 -14.46 -18.85 3.40
C SER A 324 -15.81 -19.12 4.09
N ILE A 325 -16.02 -18.67 5.34
CA ILE A 325 -17.27 -18.91 6.06
C ILE A 325 -18.37 -17.98 5.54
N VAL A 326 -19.18 -18.49 4.61
CA VAL A 326 -20.28 -17.73 3.99
C VAL A 326 -21.26 -17.25 5.05
N GLY A 327 -21.47 -15.93 5.12
CA GLY A 327 -22.38 -15.30 6.08
C GLY A 327 -21.82 -15.13 7.50
N GLY A 328 -20.63 -15.67 7.82
CA GLY A 328 -19.90 -15.35 9.06
C GLY A 328 -19.03 -14.10 8.94
N VAL A 329 -18.58 -13.79 7.72
CA VAL A 329 -17.78 -12.60 7.38
C VAL A 329 -18.37 -11.88 6.16
N SER A 330 -17.91 -10.65 5.94
CA SER A 330 -18.17 -9.88 4.72
C SER A 330 -16.99 -8.96 4.39
N PHE A 331 -16.76 -8.71 3.11
CA PHE A 331 -15.61 -7.95 2.62
C PHE A 331 -16.01 -6.76 1.75
N SER A 332 -15.31 -5.63 1.93
CA SER A 332 -15.26 -4.53 0.97
C SER A 332 -13.83 -4.39 0.47
N LEU A 333 -13.60 -4.47 -0.86
CA LEU A 333 -12.27 -4.29 -1.44
C LEU A 333 -12.12 -2.86 -1.96
N ILE A 334 -10.98 -2.22 -1.68
CA ILE A 334 -10.71 -0.84 -2.05
C ILE A 334 -9.32 -0.77 -2.67
N GLY A 335 -9.21 -0.23 -3.88
CA GLY A 335 -7.95 0.04 -4.54
C GLY A 335 -7.85 1.53 -4.81
N PHE A 336 -6.76 2.15 -4.39
CA PHE A 336 -6.49 3.56 -4.67
C PHE A 336 -5.35 3.73 -5.67
N SER A 337 -5.52 4.60 -6.66
CA SER A 337 -4.47 4.94 -7.63
C SER A 337 -3.92 3.67 -8.30
N LYS A 338 -2.66 3.30 -8.05
CA LYS A 338 -2.08 2.04 -8.54
C LYS A 338 -2.66 0.78 -7.89
N GLY A 339 -3.20 0.85 -6.66
CA GLY A 339 -3.88 -0.28 -6.02
C GLY A 339 -5.11 -0.80 -6.81
N CYS A 340 -5.70 0.02 -7.68
CA CYS A 340 -6.74 -0.40 -8.61
C CYS A 340 -6.32 -1.56 -9.53
N ILE A 341 -5.02 -1.72 -9.84
CA ILE A 341 -4.57 -2.83 -10.70
C ILE A 341 -4.80 -4.20 -10.05
N VAL A 342 -4.78 -4.29 -8.72
CA VAL A 342 -5.10 -5.53 -8.01
C VAL A 342 -6.58 -5.87 -8.22
N LEU A 343 -7.47 -4.88 -8.08
CA LEU A 343 -8.91 -5.06 -8.32
C LEU A 343 -9.19 -5.47 -9.77
N ASN A 344 -8.52 -4.84 -10.74
CA ASN A 344 -8.61 -5.20 -12.15
C ASN A 344 -8.21 -6.66 -12.38
N GLN A 345 -7.05 -7.09 -11.84
CA GLN A 345 -6.58 -8.47 -11.94
C GLN A 345 -7.57 -9.47 -11.35
N LEU A 346 -8.16 -9.17 -10.19
CA LEU A 346 -9.21 -10.01 -9.59
C LEU A 346 -10.44 -10.12 -10.51
N LEU A 347 -10.79 -9.12 -11.32
CA LEU A 347 -11.87 -9.27 -12.30
C LEU A 347 -11.51 -10.28 -13.40
N TYR A 348 -10.29 -10.24 -13.95
CA TYR A 348 -9.84 -11.20 -14.97
C TYR A 348 -9.83 -12.64 -14.45
N GLU A 349 -9.50 -12.85 -13.17
CA GLU A 349 -9.48 -14.18 -12.55
C GLU A 349 -10.84 -14.68 -12.06
N LEU A 350 -11.88 -13.82 -12.03
CA LEU A 350 -13.14 -14.10 -11.34
C LEU A 350 -13.86 -15.37 -11.82
N GLN A 351 -13.79 -15.67 -13.13
CA GLN A 351 -14.39 -16.87 -13.71
C GLN A 351 -13.70 -18.16 -13.21
N GLU A 352 -12.36 -18.14 -13.12
CA GLU A 352 -11.58 -19.29 -12.64
C GLU A 352 -11.73 -19.43 -11.12
N ALA A 353 -11.71 -18.32 -10.38
CA ALA A 353 -11.85 -18.28 -8.94
C ALA A 353 -13.11 -18.98 -8.42
N ARG A 354 -14.24 -18.81 -9.12
CA ARG A 354 -15.52 -19.47 -8.80
C ARG A 354 -15.52 -20.99 -8.97
N LYS A 355 -14.53 -21.58 -9.63
CA LYS A 355 -14.39 -23.04 -9.79
C LYS A 355 -13.78 -23.69 -8.53
N HIS A 356 -13.19 -22.90 -7.63
CA HIS A 356 -12.53 -23.37 -6.43
C HIS A 356 -13.37 -23.07 -5.18
N LYS A 357 -13.91 -24.12 -4.53
CA LYS A 357 -14.89 -24.04 -3.43
C LYS A 357 -14.63 -22.92 -2.39
N ASP A 358 -13.45 -22.89 -1.78
CA ASP A 358 -13.17 -21.97 -0.66
C ASP A 358 -12.98 -20.52 -1.15
N ILE A 359 -12.52 -20.36 -2.40
CA ILE A 359 -12.33 -19.06 -3.05
C ILE A 359 -13.65 -18.52 -3.59
N ASP A 360 -14.53 -19.37 -4.15
CA ASP A 360 -15.91 -19.04 -4.49
C ASP A 360 -16.70 -18.61 -3.24
N ALA A 361 -16.49 -19.29 -2.10
CA ALA A 361 -17.06 -18.89 -0.82
C ALA A 361 -16.55 -17.53 -0.34
N PHE A 362 -15.24 -17.26 -0.46
CA PHE A 362 -14.66 -15.94 -0.21
C PHE A 362 -15.23 -14.86 -1.15
N VAL A 363 -15.34 -15.14 -2.45
CA VAL A 363 -15.94 -14.24 -3.45
C VAL A 363 -17.39 -13.89 -3.10
N LYS A 364 -18.18 -14.86 -2.63
CA LYS A 364 -19.57 -14.66 -2.15
C LYS A 364 -19.67 -13.80 -0.88
N ASN A 365 -18.58 -13.66 -0.12
CA ASN A 365 -18.49 -12.76 1.03
C ASN A 365 -18.09 -11.33 0.63
N ILE A 366 -17.61 -11.08 -0.59
CA ILE A 366 -17.36 -9.72 -1.09
C ILE A 366 -18.71 -9.03 -1.37
N ARG A 367 -18.91 -7.85 -0.79
CA ARG A 367 -20.14 -7.05 -0.91
C ARG A 367 -19.99 -5.86 -1.85
N ALA A 368 -18.82 -5.25 -1.86
CA ALA A 368 -18.52 -4.06 -2.64
C ALA A 368 -17.06 -4.01 -3.07
N ILE A 369 -16.80 -3.42 -4.23
CA ILE A 369 -15.47 -3.04 -4.69
C ILE A 369 -15.47 -1.54 -5.01
N TYR A 370 -14.42 -0.84 -4.55
CA TYR A 370 -14.23 0.59 -4.72
C TYR A 370 -12.93 0.86 -5.48
N TRP A 371 -13.05 1.39 -6.69
CA TRP A 371 -11.94 1.97 -7.44
C TRP A 371 -11.85 3.45 -7.09
N LEU A 372 -10.78 3.84 -6.39
CA LEU A 372 -10.53 5.21 -5.97
C LEU A 372 -9.43 5.82 -6.83
N ASP A 373 -9.84 6.67 -7.76
CA ASP A 373 -9.02 7.48 -8.65
C ASP A 373 -7.88 6.69 -9.32
N GLY A 374 -8.26 5.58 -9.96
CA GLY A 374 -7.35 4.60 -10.55
C GLY A 374 -6.43 5.20 -11.61
N GLY A 375 -5.13 4.92 -11.51
CA GLY A 375 -4.10 5.48 -12.38
C GLY A 375 -2.74 4.80 -12.25
N HIS A 376 -2.04 4.64 -13.37
CA HIS A 376 -0.66 4.16 -13.41
C HIS A 376 0.10 4.72 -14.63
N SER A 377 1.37 4.33 -14.78
CA SER A 377 2.29 4.81 -15.83
C SER A 377 2.26 3.99 -17.13
N GLY A 378 1.43 2.95 -17.22
CA GLY A 378 1.21 2.18 -18.45
C GLY A 378 0.19 2.86 -19.38
N GLY A 379 0.31 2.62 -20.68
CA GLY A 379 -0.49 3.28 -21.71
C GLY A 379 -1.93 2.77 -21.93
N SER A 380 -2.37 1.79 -21.13
CA SER A 380 -3.70 1.17 -21.20
C SER A 380 -3.98 0.35 -19.94
N ASN A 381 -5.18 -0.25 -19.85
CA ASN A 381 -5.61 -1.17 -18.79
C ASN A 381 -5.63 -0.54 -17.39
N THR A 382 -5.91 0.76 -17.31
CA THR A 382 -6.18 1.44 -16.04
C THR A 382 -7.56 1.06 -15.50
N TRP A 383 -8.53 0.86 -16.40
CA TRP A 383 -9.83 0.26 -16.09
C TRP A 383 -10.09 -0.94 -17.00
N VAL A 384 -10.84 -1.93 -16.52
CA VAL A 384 -11.19 -3.11 -17.31
C VAL A 384 -12.23 -2.73 -18.37
N THR A 385 -11.93 -2.94 -19.65
CA THR A 385 -12.85 -2.63 -20.76
C THR A 385 -13.32 -3.85 -21.54
N HIS A 386 -12.94 -5.06 -21.10
CA HIS A 386 -13.23 -6.32 -21.78
C HIS A 386 -14.66 -6.81 -21.45
N PRO A 387 -15.59 -6.89 -22.43
CA PRO A 387 -16.99 -7.19 -22.14
C PRO A 387 -17.22 -8.54 -21.46
N ASP A 388 -16.46 -9.59 -21.83
CA ASP A 388 -16.62 -10.92 -21.25
C ASP A 388 -16.23 -10.95 -19.76
N VAL A 389 -15.16 -10.24 -19.39
CA VAL A 389 -14.71 -10.07 -17.99
C VAL A 389 -15.77 -9.30 -17.18
N LEU A 390 -16.29 -8.20 -17.74
CA LEU A 390 -17.32 -7.39 -17.07
C LEU A 390 -18.68 -8.11 -16.99
N LYS A 391 -18.98 -9.02 -17.93
CA LYS A 391 -20.18 -9.87 -17.88
C LYS A 391 -20.14 -10.84 -16.71
N ASP A 392 -19.03 -11.55 -16.50
CA ASP A 392 -18.90 -12.46 -15.35
C ASP A 392 -18.87 -11.70 -14.01
N PHE A 393 -18.39 -10.45 -14.01
CA PHE A 393 -18.48 -9.54 -12.88
C PHE A 393 -19.90 -9.02 -12.63
N SER A 394 -20.68 -8.67 -13.65
CA SER A 394 -22.07 -8.22 -13.48
C SER A 394 -22.96 -9.26 -12.80
N LEU A 395 -22.71 -10.55 -13.07
CA LEU A 395 -23.41 -11.69 -12.46
C LEU A 395 -22.98 -11.98 -11.01
N SER A 396 -22.08 -11.17 -10.41
CA SER A 396 -21.58 -11.37 -9.05
C SER A 396 -22.52 -10.88 -7.95
N GLY A 397 -23.36 -9.85 -8.23
CA GLY A 397 -24.07 -9.10 -7.20
C GLY A 397 -23.17 -8.23 -6.29
N ILE A 398 -21.88 -8.09 -6.61
CA ILE A 398 -20.95 -7.20 -5.92
C ILE A 398 -21.23 -5.75 -6.32
N SER A 399 -21.35 -4.86 -5.34
CA SER A 399 -21.60 -3.43 -5.58
C SER A 399 -20.37 -2.76 -6.21
N VAL A 400 -20.58 -2.00 -7.28
CA VAL A 400 -19.50 -1.35 -8.05
C VAL A 400 -19.47 0.14 -7.72
N ASN A 401 -18.34 0.60 -7.17
CA ASN A 401 -18.13 2.01 -6.82
C ASN A 401 -16.89 2.54 -7.55
N ALA A 402 -17.07 3.56 -8.39
CA ALA A 402 -16.04 4.12 -9.25
C ALA A 402 -15.92 5.63 -8.98
N HIS A 403 -15.00 6.00 -8.10
CA HIS A 403 -14.77 7.38 -7.70
C HIS A 403 -13.53 7.91 -8.40
N VAL A 404 -13.65 9.01 -9.12
CA VAL A 404 -12.56 9.59 -9.92
C VAL A 404 -12.42 11.08 -9.68
N THR A 405 -11.26 11.64 -9.99
CA THR A 405 -10.98 13.07 -9.95
C THR A 405 -10.49 13.55 -11.33
N PRO A 406 -10.64 14.85 -11.65
CA PRO A 406 -10.07 15.44 -12.85
C PRO A 406 -8.58 15.16 -13.05
N TYR A 407 -7.80 14.92 -11.98
CA TYR A 407 -6.38 14.62 -12.03
C TYR A 407 -6.05 13.32 -12.80
N GLN A 408 -6.94 12.32 -12.77
CA GLN A 408 -6.77 11.09 -13.55
C GLN A 408 -7.56 11.13 -14.86
N VAL A 409 -8.86 11.42 -14.79
CA VAL A 409 -9.74 11.21 -15.97
C VAL A 409 -9.70 12.34 -17.01
N PHE A 410 -9.24 13.55 -16.64
CA PHE A 410 -9.07 14.67 -17.58
C PHE A 410 -7.60 14.96 -17.93
N ASP A 411 -6.67 14.09 -17.54
CA ASP A 411 -5.26 14.20 -17.95
C ASP A 411 -5.14 14.00 -19.48
N THR A 412 -4.76 15.07 -20.19
CA THR A 412 -4.63 15.06 -21.66
C THR A 412 -3.44 14.22 -22.15
N MET A 413 -2.40 14.05 -21.32
CA MET A 413 -1.25 13.21 -21.62
C MET A 413 -1.56 11.73 -21.37
N ARG A 414 -2.49 11.44 -20.45
CA ARG A 414 -2.95 10.09 -20.09
C ARG A 414 -4.42 9.85 -20.45
N ALA A 415 -4.85 10.39 -21.58
CA ALA A 415 -6.25 10.44 -22.01
C ALA A 415 -6.94 9.07 -22.22
N TRP A 416 -6.23 7.95 -22.11
CA TRP A 416 -6.86 6.61 -22.03
C TRP A 416 -7.60 6.42 -20.70
N ILE A 417 -7.12 6.98 -19.57
CA ILE A 417 -7.70 6.72 -18.24
C ILE A 417 -9.17 7.13 -18.19
N GLY A 418 -9.51 8.35 -18.64
CA GLY A 418 -10.90 8.80 -18.72
C GLY A 418 -11.76 8.05 -19.74
N LYS A 419 -11.16 7.57 -20.85
CA LYS A 419 -11.86 6.77 -21.87
C LYS A 419 -12.18 5.36 -21.37
N GLU A 420 -11.21 4.71 -20.71
CA GLU A 420 -11.35 3.39 -20.11
C GLU A 420 -12.32 3.43 -18.93
N HIS A 421 -12.25 4.43 -18.05
CA HIS A 421 -13.24 4.66 -16.99
C HIS A 421 -14.65 4.77 -17.56
N LYS A 422 -14.85 5.64 -18.55
CA LYS A 422 -16.16 5.81 -19.20
C LYS A 422 -16.66 4.50 -19.83
N ARG A 423 -15.78 3.71 -20.46
CA ARG A 423 -16.16 2.43 -21.06
C ARG A 423 -16.47 1.35 -20.01
N PHE A 424 -15.74 1.31 -18.89
CA PHE A 424 -15.99 0.42 -17.76
C PHE A 424 -17.40 0.65 -17.18
N VAL A 425 -17.74 1.90 -16.87
CA VAL A 425 -19.07 2.29 -16.38
C VAL A 425 -20.14 1.93 -17.41
N GLN A 426 -19.97 2.37 -18.66
CA GLN A 426 -20.94 2.11 -19.74
C GLN A 426 -21.23 0.62 -19.95
N VAL A 427 -20.21 -0.25 -19.97
CA VAL A 427 -20.42 -1.70 -20.19
C VAL A 427 -21.16 -2.33 -19.02
N LEU A 428 -20.88 -1.91 -17.78
CA LEU A 428 -21.58 -2.43 -16.61
C LEU A 428 -23.03 -1.96 -16.55
N GLU A 429 -23.32 -0.71 -16.92
CA GLU A 429 -24.69 -0.20 -17.10
C GLU A 429 -25.43 -0.93 -18.24
N GLU A 430 -24.77 -1.17 -19.39
CA GLU A 430 -25.29 -1.98 -20.50
C GLU A 430 -25.61 -3.43 -20.08
N LEU A 431 -24.92 -3.95 -19.05
CA LEU A 431 -25.16 -5.26 -18.43
C LEU A 431 -26.17 -5.24 -17.27
N GLY A 432 -26.77 -4.08 -16.97
CA GLY A 432 -27.80 -3.92 -15.92
C GLY A 432 -27.25 -3.74 -14.50
N VAL A 433 -25.96 -3.45 -14.33
CA VAL A 433 -25.36 -3.13 -13.03
C VAL A 433 -25.60 -1.66 -12.70
N ASN A 434 -26.10 -1.38 -11.50
CA ASN A 434 -26.14 -0.02 -10.97
C ASN A 434 -24.74 0.37 -10.47
N VAL A 435 -23.99 1.14 -11.26
CA VAL A 435 -22.64 1.60 -10.92
C VAL A 435 -22.71 2.93 -10.19
N ASN A 436 -22.18 2.97 -8.96
CA ASN A 436 -21.98 4.21 -8.23
C ASN A 436 -20.74 4.93 -8.77
N SER A 437 -20.88 5.65 -9.88
CA SER A 437 -19.80 6.45 -10.49
C SER A 437 -19.89 7.92 -10.06
N HIS A 438 -18.79 8.47 -9.53
CA HIS A 438 -18.74 9.86 -9.05
C HIS A 438 -17.45 10.58 -9.46
N LEU A 439 -17.59 11.76 -10.07
CA LEU A 439 -16.48 12.68 -10.34
C LEU A 439 -16.37 13.70 -9.20
N HIS A 440 -15.38 13.50 -8.33
CA HIS A 440 -15.08 14.40 -7.22
C HIS A 440 -14.28 15.62 -7.69
N PHE A 441 -14.48 16.75 -7.01
CA PHE A 441 -13.74 18.00 -7.24
C PHE A 441 -13.82 18.54 -8.69
N ALA A 442 -14.96 18.34 -9.37
CA ALA A 442 -15.15 18.75 -10.77
C ALA A 442 -14.93 20.25 -11.03
N ASP A 443 -15.16 21.10 -10.02
CA ASP A 443 -14.96 22.55 -10.07
C ASP A 443 -13.55 23.00 -9.61
N GLU A 444 -12.69 22.08 -9.15
CA GLU A 444 -11.31 22.36 -8.75
C GLU A 444 -10.33 22.09 -9.90
N ALA A 445 -9.19 22.79 -9.92
CA ALA A 445 -8.13 22.52 -10.90
C ALA A 445 -7.46 21.15 -10.63
N PRO A 446 -7.24 20.29 -11.64
CA PRO A 446 -6.68 18.95 -11.45
C PRO A 446 -5.35 18.95 -10.67
N SER A 447 -5.30 18.26 -9.53
CA SER A 447 -4.10 18.21 -8.68
C SER A 447 -3.88 16.87 -7.97
N LEU A 448 -2.63 16.61 -7.57
CA LEU A 448 -2.30 15.50 -6.67
C LEU A 448 -2.98 15.62 -5.30
N ASP A 449 -3.35 16.84 -4.88
CA ASP A 449 -4.09 17.02 -3.64
C ASP A 449 -5.53 16.49 -3.75
N ASN A 450 -6.20 16.74 -4.88
CA ASN A 450 -7.50 16.12 -5.20
C ASN A 450 -7.38 14.59 -5.27
N HIS A 451 -6.32 14.10 -5.93
CA HIS A 451 -6.04 12.66 -6.06
C HIS A 451 -6.05 11.98 -4.69
N PHE A 452 -5.32 12.50 -3.70
CA PHE A 452 -5.35 11.91 -2.36
C PHE A 452 -6.61 12.26 -1.56
N ARG A 453 -7.18 13.47 -1.69
CA ARG A 453 -8.43 13.88 -0.99
C ARG A 453 -9.63 13.01 -1.35
N VAL A 454 -9.59 12.22 -2.42
CA VAL A 454 -10.64 11.22 -2.72
C VAL A 454 -10.95 10.33 -1.50
N HIS A 455 -9.94 9.99 -0.67
CA HIS A 455 -10.11 9.19 0.54
C HIS A 455 -11.05 9.82 1.57
N GLU A 456 -11.16 11.15 1.61
CA GLU A 456 -12.04 11.86 2.54
C GLU A 456 -13.49 11.83 2.06
N VAL A 457 -13.74 11.83 0.74
CA VAL A 457 -15.05 12.19 0.16
C VAL A 457 -15.83 11.08 -0.56
N PHE A 458 -15.24 9.89 -0.78
CA PHE A 458 -15.90 8.79 -1.51
C PHE A 458 -17.10 8.14 -0.80
#